data_AF-A0A2N1UUF8-F1
#
_entry.id   AF-A0A2N1UUF8-F1
#
_cell.length_a   1.000
_cell.length_b   1.000
_cell.length_c   1.000
_cell.angle_alpha   90.00
_cell.angle_beta   90.00
_cell.angle_gamma   90.00
#
_symmetry.space_group_name_H-M   'P 1'
#
loop_
_entity.id
_entity.type
_entity.pdbx_description
1 polymer ?
#
loop_
_entity_poly.entity_id
_entity_poly.type
_entity_poly.pdbx_seq_one_letter_code
_entity_poly.pdbx_strand_id
1 'polypeptide(L)'
;MRRGTRNRFRRKSYRAGNGNSAGGLYPYGHLQASQPSERSPIYLQWILTAFQALLEKIGHSLRIALALASCCVGICLVILLVQIQQQPQLLQPLQRMLVRTGLDVPLAKFAQLASLTTRSAEAAVVRDNMERLRLMLEAFPVEGGHEYPLNVEFLYAQANHKGFWNLSRNPLTGARSFQGIVSDYATYQQAYEPSNFAGQVLYEPLGHPPSAYRIYACDKDGKLFQTKAGVFFLSNQN
;
A
#
# COMPACT_ATOMS: atom_id res chain seq x y z
N MET A 1 -5.68 42.71 -14.12
CA MET A 1 -4.47 42.77 -13.26
C MET A 1 -4.72 42.05 -11.93
N ARG A 2 -4.40 40.75 -11.82
CA ARG A 2 -4.38 40.04 -10.51
C ARG A 2 -3.19 39.09 -10.48
N ARG A 3 -2.52 39.12 -9.32
CA ARG A 3 -1.15 38.69 -9.06
C ARG A 3 -1.03 37.16 -8.98
N GLY A 4 -0.03 36.60 -9.68
CA GLY A 4 0.34 35.19 -9.61
C GLY A 4 1.14 34.86 -8.35
N THR A 5 0.71 33.85 -7.63
CA THR A 5 1.41 33.25 -6.49
C THR A 5 2.26 32.09 -6.98
N ARG A 6 3.57 32.33 -7.12
CA ARG A 6 4.59 31.31 -7.39
C ARG A 6 4.86 30.48 -6.13
N ASN A 7 4.39 29.24 -6.08
CA ASN A 7 4.78 28.27 -5.07
C ASN A 7 6.18 27.71 -5.38
N ARG A 8 7.20 28.20 -4.65
CA ARG A 8 8.55 27.63 -4.64
C ARG A 8 8.53 26.33 -3.82
N PHE A 9 8.56 25.19 -4.51
CA PHE A 9 8.89 23.91 -3.88
C PHE A 9 10.38 23.90 -3.47
N ARG A 10 10.60 24.06 -2.17
CA ARG A 10 11.92 23.97 -1.53
C ARG A 10 12.30 22.48 -1.44
N ARG A 11 13.14 22.00 -2.35
CA ARG A 11 13.78 20.68 -2.26
C ARG A 11 14.60 20.62 -0.97
N LYS A 12 14.21 19.76 -0.02
CA LYS A 12 15.06 19.36 1.10
C LYS A 12 16.07 18.34 0.58
N SER A 13 17.29 18.80 0.33
CA SER A 13 18.46 17.95 0.11
C SER A 13 18.85 17.29 1.43
N TYR A 14 18.70 15.97 1.50
CA TYR A 14 19.29 15.17 2.58
C TYR A 14 20.79 15.09 2.34
N ARG A 15 21.54 15.90 3.09
CA ARG A 15 23.01 15.87 3.13
C ARG A 15 23.40 14.66 3.96
N ALA A 16 24.01 13.66 3.34
CA ALA A 16 24.68 12.56 4.02
C ALA A 16 25.73 13.13 4.98
N GLY A 17 25.52 12.93 6.28
CA GLY A 17 26.49 13.27 7.31
C GLY A 17 27.66 12.31 7.20
N ASN A 18 28.71 12.74 6.50
CA ASN A 18 30.01 12.08 6.50
C ASN A 18 30.67 12.39 7.86
N GLY A 19 30.50 11.48 8.81
CA GLY A 19 31.12 11.52 10.13
C GLY A 19 32.61 11.20 10.03
N ASN A 20 33.40 12.15 9.53
CA ASN A 20 34.84 12.17 9.75
C ASN A 20 35.08 12.54 11.22
N SER A 21 35.22 11.52 12.06
CA SER A 21 35.73 11.66 13.41
C SER A 21 37.21 12.06 13.34
N ALA A 22 37.47 13.35 13.58
CA ALA A 22 38.76 13.87 13.99
C ALA A 22 39.28 13.01 15.17
N GLY A 23 40.50 12.47 15.10
CA GLY A 23 41.71 13.26 15.03
C GLY A 23 42.13 13.77 16.42
N GLY A 24 41.92 12.98 17.47
CA GLY A 24 42.50 13.20 18.79
C GLY A 24 43.80 12.42 18.94
N LEU A 25 44.91 13.02 18.51
CA LEU A 25 46.27 12.55 18.78
C LEU A 25 46.59 12.76 20.26
N TYR A 26 46.51 11.70 21.06
CA TYR A 26 47.17 11.63 22.35
C TYR A 26 48.48 10.85 22.19
N PRO A 27 49.65 11.43 22.52
CA PRO A 27 50.90 10.68 22.55
C PRO A 27 50.89 9.79 23.79
N TYR A 28 50.48 8.53 23.64
CA TYR A 28 50.72 7.52 24.67
C TYR A 28 52.22 7.22 24.71
N GLY A 29 52.83 7.54 25.84
CA GLY A 29 54.21 7.21 26.14
C GLY A 29 54.45 5.71 26.04
N HIS A 30 55.55 5.35 25.40
CA HIS A 30 56.14 4.02 25.43
C HIS A 30 56.49 3.63 26.87
N LEU A 31 55.52 3.08 27.60
CA LEU A 31 55.80 2.19 28.73
C LEU A 31 56.06 0.81 28.15
N GLN A 32 57.35 0.51 28.02
CA GLN A 32 57.90 -0.78 27.65
C GLN A 32 57.60 -1.75 28.81
N ALA A 33 56.36 -2.25 28.85
CA ALA A 33 55.96 -3.29 29.78
C ALA A 33 56.74 -4.55 29.41
N SER A 34 57.63 -4.94 30.32
CA SER A 34 58.33 -6.22 30.33
C SER A 34 57.38 -7.33 29.91
N GLN A 35 57.67 -7.97 28.77
CA GLN A 35 56.95 -9.15 28.31
C GLN A 35 57.01 -10.21 29.43
N PRO A 36 55.90 -10.50 30.12
CA PRO A 36 55.88 -11.67 30.97
C PRO A 36 56.06 -12.86 30.03
N SER A 37 57.06 -13.69 30.30
CA SER A 37 57.25 -15.00 29.69
C SER A 37 56.15 -15.96 30.17
N GLU A 38 54.89 -15.56 30.01
CA GLU A 38 53.73 -16.41 30.24
C GLU A 38 53.62 -17.37 29.08
N ARG A 39 54.34 -18.50 29.23
CA ARG A 39 53.90 -19.78 28.69
C ARG A 39 52.54 -20.10 29.31
N SER A 40 51.51 -19.39 28.90
CA SER A 40 50.14 -19.84 29.12
C SER A 40 50.08 -21.25 28.53
N PRO A 41 49.71 -22.25 29.34
CA PRO A 41 49.77 -23.64 28.91
C PRO A 41 48.88 -23.77 27.68
N ILE A 42 49.45 -24.25 26.57
CA ILE A 42 48.78 -24.46 25.28
C ILE A 42 47.39 -25.11 25.47
N TYR A 43 47.24 -25.95 26.50
CA TYR A 43 45.99 -26.56 26.95
C TYR A 43 44.84 -25.57 27.26
N LEU A 44 45.10 -24.41 27.87
CA LEU A 44 44.05 -23.41 28.14
C LEU A 44 43.49 -22.83 26.84
N GLN A 45 44.32 -22.63 25.82
CA GLN A 45 43.88 -22.13 24.52
C GLN A 45 42.99 -23.17 23.81
N TRP A 46 43.32 -24.45 23.88
CA TRP A 46 42.48 -25.53 23.35
C TRP A 46 41.14 -25.66 24.08
N ILE A 47 41.13 -25.49 25.41
CA ILE A 47 39.88 -25.51 26.19
C ILE A 47 38.99 -24.32 25.82
N LEU A 48 39.57 -23.13 25.67
CA LEU A 48 38.82 -21.92 25.30
C LEU A 48 38.23 -22.02 23.88
N THR A 49 38.98 -22.53 22.90
CA THR A 49 38.47 -22.71 21.53
C THR A 49 37.38 -23.78 21.47
N ALA A 50 37.52 -24.88 22.20
CA ALA A 50 36.49 -25.91 22.32
C ALA A 50 35.21 -25.36 22.98
N PHE A 51 35.35 -24.55 24.03
CA PHE A 51 34.22 -23.92 24.72
C PHE A 51 33.51 -22.89 23.83
N GLN A 52 34.26 -22.07 23.08
CA GLN A 52 33.68 -21.14 22.10
C GLN A 52 32.88 -21.87 21.01
N ALA A 53 33.44 -22.94 20.43
CA ALA A 53 32.75 -23.75 19.44
C ALA A 53 31.46 -24.40 19.98
N LEU A 54 31.47 -24.81 21.26
CA LEU A 54 30.27 -25.33 21.93
C LEU A 54 29.20 -24.26 22.12
N LEU A 55 29.58 -23.06 22.58
CA LEU A 55 28.66 -21.93 22.74
C LEU A 55 28.06 -21.48 21.41
N GLU A 56 28.83 -21.47 20.32
CA GLU A 56 28.31 -21.16 18.97
C GLU A 56 27.27 -22.18 18.51
N LYS A 57 27.53 -23.48 18.72
CA LYS A 57 26.56 -24.54 18.40
C LYS A 57 25.27 -24.42 19.22
N ILE A 58 25.38 -24.13 20.51
CA ILE A 58 24.21 -23.91 21.38
C ILE A 58 23.44 -22.67 20.93
N GLY A 59 24.13 -21.56 20.65
CA GLY A 59 23.52 -20.33 20.16
C GLY A 59 22.78 -20.51 18.83
N HIS A 60 23.35 -21.28 17.90
CA HIS A 60 22.70 -21.58 16.64
C HIS A 60 21.45 -22.46 16.83
N SER A 61 21.54 -23.49 17.69
CA SER A 61 20.41 -24.36 18.02
C SER A 61 19.26 -23.59 18.67
N LEU A 62 19.57 -22.67 19.59
CA LEU A 62 18.57 -21.81 20.24
C LEU A 62 17.86 -20.90 19.24
N ARG A 63 18.59 -20.31 18.28
CA ARG A 63 18.00 -19.47 17.22
C ARG A 63 17.05 -20.27 16.33
N ILE A 64 17.43 -21.49 15.96
CA ILE A 64 16.56 -22.39 15.18
C ILE A 64 15.30 -22.74 15.99
N ALA A 65 15.46 -23.07 17.27
CA ALA A 65 14.31 -23.37 18.15
C ALA A 65 13.35 -22.18 18.28
N LEU A 66 13.88 -20.95 18.45
CA LEU A 66 13.08 -19.73 18.49
C LEU A 66 12.36 -19.45 17.16
N ALA A 67 13.02 -19.67 16.03
CA ALA A 67 12.41 -19.51 14.71
C ALA A 67 11.29 -20.54 14.48
N LEU A 68 11.49 -21.79 14.89
CA LEU A 68 10.46 -22.83 14.83
C LEU A 68 9.27 -22.49 15.76
N ALA A 69 9.55 -22.03 16.97
CA ALA A 69 8.50 -21.62 17.91
C ALA A 69 7.67 -20.45 17.36
N SER A 70 8.30 -19.44 16.75
CA SER A 70 7.55 -18.32 16.15
C SER A 70 6.71 -18.76 14.95
N CYS A 71 7.24 -19.68 14.13
CA CYS A 71 6.50 -20.29 13.02
C CYS A 71 5.28 -21.08 13.51
N CYS A 72 5.45 -21.92 14.54
CA CYS A 72 4.36 -22.68 15.15
C CYS A 72 3.28 -21.76 15.74
N VAL A 73 3.66 -20.69 16.44
CA VAL A 73 2.70 -19.70 16.95
C VAL A 73 1.93 -19.05 15.79
N GLY A 74 2.60 -18.67 14.71
CA GLY A 74 1.97 -18.11 13.51
C GLY A 74 0.96 -19.07 12.87
N ILE A 75 1.34 -20.34 12.68
CA ILE A 75 0.47 -21.38 12.12
C ILE A 75 -0.75 -21.62 13.02
N CYS A 76 -0.55 -21.77 14.34
CA CYS A 76 -1.65 -21.93 15.29
C CYS A 76 -2.62 -20.75 15.24
N LEU A 77 -2.11 -19.52 15.09
CA LEU A 77 -2.93 -18.31 15.02
C LEU A 77 -3.77 -18.27 13.73
N VAL A 78 -3.20 -18.69 12.60
CA VAL A 78 -3.93 -18.82 11.33
C VAL A 78 -5.02 -19.88 11.42
N ILE A 79 -4.71 -21.07 11.96
CA ILE A 79 -5.70 -22.14 12.15
C ILE A 79 -6.84 -21.67 13.04
N LEU A 80 -6.52 -20.97 14.14
CA LEU A 80 -7.51 -20.42 15.05
C LEU A 80 -8.41 -19.38 14.36
N LEU A 81 -7.85 -18.51 13.52
CA LEU A 81 -8.63 -17.56 12.71
C LEU A 81 -9.56 -18.27 11.72
N VAL A 82 -9.08 -19.31 11.04
CA VAL A 82 -9.91 -20.11 10.11
C VAL A 82 -11.05 -20.81 10.86
N GLN A 83 -10.78 -21.39 12.03
CA GLN A 83 -11.82 -22.02 12.85
C GLN A 83 -12.86 -21.01 13.35
N ILE A 84 -12.44 -19.81 13.73
CA ILE A 84 -13.35 -18.72 14.11
C ILE A 84 -14.26 -18.32 12.93
N GLN A 85 -13.73 -18.27 11.70
CA GLN A 85 -14.54 -18.00 10.51
C GLN A 85 -15.56 -19.11 10.24
N GLN A 86 -15.20 -20.37 10.47
CA GLN A 86 -16.09 -21.51 10.24
C GLN A 86 -17.13 -21.70 11.35
N GLN A 87 -16.79 -21.35 12.60
CA GLN A 87 -17.64 -21.54 13.78
C GLN A 87 -17.76 -20.24 14.59
N PRO A 88 -18.69 -19.33 14.23
CA PRO A 88 -18.87 -18.06 14.92
C PRO A 88 -19.27 -18.20 16.40
N GLN A 89 -19.71 -19.39 16.81
CA GLN A 89 -20.06 -19.73 18.20
C GLN A 89 -18.84 -19.64 19.14
N LEU A 90 -17.62 -19.87 18.62
CA LEU A 90 -16.37 -19.80 19.38
C LEU A 90 -15.97 -18.36 19.75
N LEU A 91 -16.58 -17.35 19.12
CA LEU A 91 -16.29 -15.94 19.42
C LEU A 91 -16.70 -15.53 20.83
N GLN A 92 -17.80 -16.07 21.37
CA GLN A 92 -18.29 -15.69 22.69
C GLN A 92 -17.31 -16.01 23.85
N PRO A 93 -16.77 -17.24 23.98
CA PRO A 93 -15.79 -17.53 25.04
C PRO A 93 -14.48 -16.76 24.85
N LEU A 94 -14.04 -16.56 23.61
CA LEU A 94 -12.86 -15.74 23.29
C LEU A 94 -13.03 -14.28 23.68
N GLN A 95 -14.21 -13.69 23.42
CA GLN A 95 -14.52 -12.33 23.85
C GLN A 95 -14.42 -12.18 25.37
N ARG A 96 -14.93 -13.16 26.14
CA ARG A 96 -14.81 -13.13 27.61
C ARG A 96 -13.35 -13.18 28.06
N MET A 97 -12.51 -13.98 27.41
CA MET A 97 -11.08 -14.02 27.71
C MET A 97 -10.37 -12.72 27.33
N LEU A 98 -10.65 -12.17 26.15
CA LEU A 98 -10.08 -10.91 25.65
C LEU A 98 -10.38 -9.73 26.58
N VAL A 99 -11.64 -9.61 27.01
CA VAL A 99 -12.06 -8.60 28.01
C VAL A 99 -11.30 -8.78 29.32
N ARG A 100 -11.15 -10.03 29.79
CA ARG A 100 -10.41 -10.32 31.03
C ARG A 100 -8.92 -9.97 30.95
N THR A 101 -8.33 -10.04 29.77
CA THR A 101 -6.92 -9.67 29.52
C THR A 101 -6.71 -8.19 29.20
N GLY A 102 -7.78 -7.38 29.06
CA GLY A 102 -7.67 -5.97 28.64
C GLY A 102 -7.19 -5.78 27.20
N LEU A 103 -7.34 -6.81 26.36
CA LEU A 103 -6.93 -6.81 24.95
C LEU A 103 -8.02 -6.27 24.01
N ASP A 104 -9.18 -5.92 24.54
CA ASP A 104 -10.32 -5.35 23.81
C ASP A 104 -9.96 -4.01 23.14
N VAL A 105 -9.28 -3.10 23.87
CA VAL A 105 -8.85 -1.80 23.36
C VAL A 105 -7.87 -1.91 22.18
N PRO A 106 -6.75 -2.67 22.28
CA PRO A 106 -5.86 -2.84 21.14
C PRO A 106 -6.53 -3.57 19.98
N LEU A 107 -7.40 -4.56 20.25
CA LEU A 107 -8.12 -5.28 19.20
C LEU A 107 -9.06 -4.36 18.40
N ALA A 108 -9.78 -3.47 19.08
CA ALA A 108 -10.62 -2.45 18.43
C ALA A 108 -9.79 -1.51 17.54
N LYS A 109 -8.61 -1.08 18.01
CA LYS A 109 -7.67 -0.29 17.19
C LYS A 109 -7.14 -1.08 16.00
N PHE A 110 -6.82 -2.35 16.15
CA PHE A 110 -6.41 -3.22 15.04
C PHE A 110 -7.53 -3.40 14.01
N ALA A 111 -8.77 -3.62 14.44
CA ALA A 111 -9.93 -3.72 13.55
C ALA A 111 -10.14 -2.40 12.79
N GLN A 112 -10.01 -1.26 13.47
CA GLN A 112 -10.08 0.05 12.84
C GLN A 112 -8.96 0.25 11.81
N LEU A 113 -7.71 -0.09 12.15
CA LEU A 113 -6.57 -0.03 11.23
C LEU A 113 -6.77 -0.96 10.02
N ALA A 114 -7.25 -2.18 10.23
CA ALA A 114 -7.56 -3.12 9.15
C ALA A 114 -8.67 -2.58 8.22
N SER A 115 -9.69 -1.93 8.77
CA SER A 115 -10.73 -1.28 7.96
C SER A 115 -10.19 -0.09 7.15
N LEU A 116 -9.21 0.65 7.69
CA LEU A 116 -8.55 1.75 6.99
C LEU A 116 -7.61 1.25 5.90
N THR A 117 -6.85 0.18 6.14
CA THR A 117 -5.94 -0.40 5.13
C THR A 117 -6.72 -1.03 3.99
N THR A 118 -7.80 -1.76 4.27
CA THR A 118 -8.70 -2.31 3.23
C THR A 118 -9.32 -1.21 2.39
N ARG A 119 -9.91 -0.17 3.01
CA ARG A 119 -10.45 0.99 2.28
C ARG A 119 -9.38 1.72 1.45
N SER A 120 -8.17 1.86 1.98
CA SER A 120 -7.05 2.47 1.24
C SER A 120 -6.60 1.61 0.06
N ALA A 121 -6.61 0.29 0.20
CA ALA A 121 -6.26 -0.63 -0.88
C ALA A 121 -7.31 -0.57 -1.99
N GLU A 122 -8.60 -0.63 -1.64
CA GLU A 122 -9.72 -0.47 -2.58
C GLU A 122 -9.61 0.85 -3.35
N ALA A 123 -9.39 1.96 -2.64
CA ALA A 123 -9.21 3.28 -3.24
C ALA A 123 -8.02 3.33 -4.21
N ALA A 124 -6.91 2.68 -3.88
CA ALA A 124 -5.73 2.63 -4.73
C ALA A 124 -6.01 1.88 -6.05
N VAL A 125 -6.76 0.77 -5.99
CA VAL A 125 -7.08 0.00 -7.20
C VAL A 125 -8.09 0.75 -8.08
N VAL A 126 -9.11 1.39 -7.51
CA VAL A 126 -10.05 2.21 -8.30
C VAL A 126 -9.33 3.41 -8.94
N ARG A 127 -8.37 4.02 -8.23
CA ARG A 127 -7.53 5.09 -8.78
C ARG A 127 -6.68 4.61 -9.96
N ASP A 128 -6.15 3.39 -9.93
CA ASP A 128 -5.44 2.81 -11.07
C ASP A 128 -6.35 2.73 -12.32
N ASN A 129 -7.61 2.32 -12.15
CA ASN A 129 -8.59 2.35 -13.25
C ASN A 129 -8.87 3.77 -13.77
N MET A 130 -8.91 4.78 -12.90
CA MET A 130 -9.05 6.19 -13.33
C MET A 130 -7.87 6.62 -14.20
N GLU A 131 -6.63 6.31 -13.80
CA GLU A 131 -5.44 6.67 -14.57
C GLU A 131 -5.38 5.92 -15.90
N ARG A 132 -5.81 4.65 -15.94
CA ARG A 132 -5.93 3.92 -17.21
C ARG A 132 -6.93 4.59 -18.15
N LEU A 133 -8.12 4.95 -17.65
CA LEU A 133 -9.12 5.66 -18.46
C LEU A 133 -8.58 7.01 -18.94
N ARG A 134 -7.86 7.74 -18.08
CA ARG A 134 -7.18 8.98 -18.43
C ARG A 134 -6.21 8.80 -19.60
N LEU A 135 -5.34 7.79 -19.52
CA LEU A 135 -4.40 7.48 -20.60
C LEU A 135 -5.11 7.12 -21.90
N MET A 136 -6.22 6.36 -21.84
CA MET A 136 -7.04 6.06 -23.01
C MET A 136 -7.64 7.32 -23.63
N LEU A 137 -8.19 8.21 -22.81
CA LEU A 137 -8.75 9.49 -23.25
C LEU A 137 -7.67 10.41 -23.82
N GLU A 138 -6.47 10.44 -23.25
CA GLU A 138 -5.35 11.26 -23.75
C GLU A 138 -4.75 10.72 -25.06
N ALA A 139 -4.79 9.41 -25.29
CA ALA A 139 -4.39 8.79 -26.55
C ALA A 139 -5.43 9.03 -27.66
N PHE A 140 -6.71 9.18 -27.31
CA PHE A 140 -7.81 9.24 -28.26
C PHE A 140 -7.66 10.36 -29.33
N PRO A 141 -7.35 11.62 -28.98
CA PRO A 141 -7.25 12.68 -29.98
C PRO A 141 -6.08 12.54 -30.95
N VAL A 142 -5.04 11.79 -30.54
CA VAL A 142 -3.85 11.54 -31.35
C VAL A 142 -4.16 10.55 -32.47
N GLU A 143 -5.12 9.66 -32.26
CA GLU A 143 -5.41 8.54 -33.16
C GLU A 143 -6.65 8.75 -34.05
N GLY A 144 -7.64 9.54 -33.62
CA GLY A 144 -8.98 9.56 -34.24
C GLY A 144 -9.56 10.93 -34.58
N GLY A 145 -8.88 12.04 -34.28
CA GLY A 145 -9.36 13.41 -34.49
C GLY A 145 -9.17 14.30 -33.26
N HIS A 146 -9.07 15.62 -33.41
CA HIS A 146 -8.61 16.54 -32.37
C HIS A 146 -9.48 16.69 -31.10
N GLU A 147 -10.50 15.85 -30.90
CA GLU A 147 -11.55 16.01 -29.89
C GLU A 147 -11.68 14.77 -28.99
N TYR A 148 -12.14 14.98 -27.75
CA TYR A 148 -12.42 13.87 -26.82
C TYR A 148 -13.77 13.19 -27.15
N PRO A 149 -13.96 11.91 -26.77
CA PRO A 149 -15.19 11.19 -27.09
C PRO A 149 -16.43 11.83 -26.45
N LEU A 150 -17.58 11.75 -27.12
CA LEU A 150 -18.84 12.34 -26.62
C LEU A 150 -19.43 11.61 -25.41
N ASN A 151 -19.14 10.32 -25.26
CA ASN A 151 -19.61 9.46 -24.19
C ASN A 151 -18.73 8.20 -24.10
N VAL A 152 -18.94 7.40 -23.05
CA VAL A 152 -18.20 6.16 -22.83
C VAL A 152 -18.46 5.13 -23.93
N GLU A 153 -19.67 5.07 -24.48
CA GLU A 153 -20.01 4.14 -25.57
C GLU A 153 -19.17 4.40 -26.82
N PHE A 154 -18.99 5.66 -27.21
CA PHE A 154 -18.16 6.06 -28.34
C PHE A 154 -16.68 5.73 -28.10
N LEU A 155 -16.18 5.99 -26.88
CA LEU A 155 -14.83 5.59 -26.48
C LEU A 155 -14.66 4.07 -26.57
N TYR A 156 -15.65 3.31 -26.08
CA TYR A 156 -15.61 1.84 -26.12
C TYR A 156 -15.57 1.32 -27.56
N ALA A 157 -16.46 1.81 -28.43
CA ALA A 157 -16.53 1.38 -29.83
C ALA A 157 -15.18 1.49 -30.53
N GLN A 158 -14.45 2.60 -30.35
CA GLN A 158 -13.13 2.77 -30.97
C GLN A 158 -12.02 1.99 -30.27
N ALA A 159 -11.98 2.00 -28.93
CA ALA A 159 -10.91 1.37 -28.17
C ALA A 159 -11.02 -0.16 -28.11
N ASN A 160 -12.20 -0.74 -28.31
CA ASN A 160 -12.42 -2.18 -28.33
C ASN A 160 -11.66 -2.87 -29.48
N HIS A 161 -11.60 -2.26 -30.66
CA HIS A 161 -10.82 -2.78 -31.79
C HIS A 161 -9.32 -2.85 -31.52
N LYS A 162 -8.81 -2.09 -30.55
CA LYS A 162 -7.40 -2.03 -30.17
C LYS A 162 -7.08 -2.88 -28.92
N GLY A 163 -8.06 -3.59 -28.35
CA GLY A 163 -7.86 -4.48 -27.22
C GLY A 163 -7.59 -3.78 -25.88
N PHE A 164 -7.77 -2.47 -25.78
CA PHE A 164 -7.48 -1.70 -24.54
C PHE A 164 -8.29 -2.19 -23.33
N TRP A 165 -9.51 -2.68 -23.53
CA TRP A 165 -10.41 -3.09 -22.46
C TRP A 165 -10.13 -4.47 -21.88
N ASN A 166 -9.32 -5.30 -22.56
CA ASN A 166 -9.10 -6.70 -22.17
C ASN A 166 -8.48 -6.86 -20.77
N LEU A 167 -7.78 -5.84 -20.29
CA LEU A 167 -7.12 -5.82 -18.98
C LEU A 167 -7.90 -5.01 -17.93
N SER A 168 -9.04 -4.42 -18.31
CA SER A 168 -9.86 -3.61 -17.44
C SER A 168 -10.84 -4.50 -16.68
N ARG A 169 -10.95 -4.26 -15.37
CA ARG A 169 -11.86 -4.98 -14.48
C ARG A 169 -12.30 -4.06 -13.36
N ASN A 170 -13.56 -4.16 -12.93
CA ASN A 170 -14.03 -3.52 -11.72
C ASN A 170 -13.47 -4.28 -10.51
N PRO A 171 -12.66 -3.64 -9.66
CA PRO A 171 -11.97 -4.33 -8.57
C PRO A 171 -12.90 -4.78 -7.43
N LEU A 172 -14.09 -4.18 -7.32
CA LEU A 172 -15.03 -4.46 -6.25
C LEU A 172 -16.07 -5.51 -6.67
N THR A 173 -16.68 -5.36 -7.85
CA THR A 173 -17.70 -6.28 -8.35
C THR A 173 -17.12 -7.43 -9.17
N GLY A 174 -15.89 -7.27 -9.65
CA GLY A 174 -15.25 -8.21 -10.56
C GLY A 174 -15.72 -8.12 -12.01
N ALA A 175 -16.62 -7.19 -12.34
CA ALA A 175 -17.15 -7.02 -13.68
C ALA A 175 -16.05 -6.76 -14.73
N ARG A 176 -16.21 -7.37 -15.90
CA ARG A 176 -15.29 -7.22 -17.05
C ARG A 176 -15.92 -6.52 -18.25
N SER A 177 -17.25 -6.38 -18.26
CA SER A 177 -17.94 -5.58 -19.27
C SER A 177 -17.63 -4.11 -19.05
N PHE A 178 -17.53 -3.32 -20.13
CA PHE A 178 -17.20 -1.90 -20.00
C PHE A 178 -18.26 -1.16 -19.16
N GLN A 179 -19.55 -1.51 -19.27
CA GLN A 179 -20.64 -0.92 -18.48
C GLN A 179 -20.50 -1.19 -16.97
N GLY A 180 -19.78 -2.26 -16.59
CA GLY A 180 -19.50 -2.58 -15.20
C GLY A 180 -18.22 -1.90 -14.67
N ILE A 181 -17.43 -1.26 -15.54
CA ILE A 181 -16.12 -0.67 -15.20
C ILE A 181 -16.18 0.86 -15.33
N VAL A 182 -16.76 1.36 -16.42
CA VAL A 182 -16.85 2.78 -16.74
C VAL A 182 -18.27 3.14 -17.17
N SER A 183 -18.78 4.26 -16.67
CA SER A 183 -20.09 4.82 -17.03
C SER A 183 -20.00 6.32 -17.28
N ASP A 184 -20.97 6.89 -17.99
CA ASP A 184 -21.07 8.35 -18.13
C ASP A 184 -21.55 8.98 -16.82
N TYR A 185 -20.97 10.13 -16.46
CA TYR A 185 -21.32 10.86 -15.25
C TYR A 185 -22.77 11.37 -15.28
N ALA A 186 -23.29 11.71 -16.46
CA ALA A 186 -24.69 12.09 -16.62
C ALA A 186 -25.64 10.96 -16.22
N THR A 187 -25.31 9.70 -16.56
CA THR A 187 -26.08 8.52 -16.16
C THR A 187 -26.07 8.34 -14.64
N TYR A 188 -24.93 8.57 -14.00
CA TYR A 188 -24.82 8.57 -12.53
C TYR A 188 -25.69 9.65 -11.88
N GLN A 189 -25.70 10.88 -12.43
CA GLN A 189 -26.51 11.97 -11.89
C GLN A 189 -28.02 11.72 -11.97
N GLN A 190 -28.46 10.93 -12.96
CA GLN A 190 -29.87 10.58 -13.15
C GLN A 190 -30.28 9.32 -12.39
N ALA A 191 -29.32 8.58 -11.84
CA ALA A 191 -29.59 7.33 -11.16
C ALA A 191 -30.21 7.55 -9.78
N TYR A 192 -31.30 6.81 -9.50
CA TYR A 192 -31.93 6.81 -8.17
C TYR A 192 -31.08 6.07 -7.13
N GLU A 193 -30.40 4.99 -7.54
CA GLU A 193 -29.58 4.15 -6.67
C GLU A 193 -28.09 4.23 -7.05
N PRO A 194 -27.26 4.92 -6.23
CA PRO A 194 -25.81 5.01 -6.46
C PRO A 194 -25.11 3.65 -6.41
N SER A 195 -25.63 2.68 -5.65
CA SER A 195 -25.02 1.36 -5.44
C SER A 195 -24.73 0.60 -6.74
N ASN A 196 -25.46 0.90 -7.82
CA ASN A 196 -25.22 0.32 -9.14
C ASN A 196 -23.85 0.71 -9.74
N PHE A 197 -23.24 1.78 -9.24
CA PHE A 197 -21.94 2.29 -9.67
C PHE A 197 -20.78 1.84 -8.77
N ALA A 198 -20.99 0.87 -7.87
CA ALA A 198 -19.97 0.40 -6.94
C ALA A 198 -18.64 0.05 -7.65
N GLY A 199 -17.56 0.76 -7.30
CA GLY A 199 -16.23 0.57 -7.86
C GLY A 199 -16.05 1.00 -9.33
N GLN A 200 -17.05 1.65 -9.92
CA GLN A 200 -16.98 2.16 -11.29
C GLN A 200 -16.22 3.49 -11.37
N VAL A 201 -15.68 3.76 -12.56
CA VAL A 201 -15.11 5.06 -12.94
C VAL A 201 -16.13 5.80 -13.78
N LEU A 202 -16.32 7.11 -13.55
CA LEU A 202 -17.29 7.92 -14.30
C LEU A 202 -16.57 8.90 -15.22
N TYR A 203 -17.07 9.04 -16.44
CA TYR A 203 -16.56 9.97 -17.45
C TYR A 203 -17.51 11.16 -17.64
N GLU A 204 -16.99 12.38 -17.56
CA GLU A 204 -17.73 13.60 -17.90
C GLU A 204 -16.99 14.36 -19.01
N PRO A 205 -17.52 14.38 -20.25
CA PRO A 205 -16.99 15.25 -21.30
C PRO A 205 -17.35 16.72 -20.99
N LEU A 206 -16.42 17.63 -21.26
CA LEU A 206 -16.58 19.07 -21.06
C LEU A 206 -16.41 19.83 -22.39
N GLY A 207 -17.39 20.69 -22.70
CA GLY A 207 -17.45 21.46 -23.94
C GLY A 207 -18.30 20.79 -25.02
N HIS A 208 -18.64 21.56 -26.06
CA HIS A 208 -19.34 21.04 -27.24
C HIS A 208 -18.77 21.69 -28.51
N PRO A 209 -17.91 20.99 -29.29
CA PRO A 209 -17.43 19.61 -29.07
C PRO A 209 -16.54 19.44 -27.82
N PRO A 210 -16.39 18.21 -27.28
CA PRO A 210 -15.60 17.97 -26.06
C PRO A 210 -14.13 18.33 -26.25
N SER A 211 -13.68 19.39 -25.56
CA SER A 211 -12.28 19.82 -25.53
C SER A 211 -11.58 19.48 -24.21
N ALA A 212 -12.36 19.02 -23.22
CA ALA A 212 -11.88 18.62 -21.93
C ALA A 212 -12.70 17.49 -21.34
N TYR A 213 -12.24 16.95 -20.21
CA TYR A 213 -12.97 15.93 -19.49
C TYR A 213 -12.70 15.98 -17.98
N ARG A 214 -13.57 15.31 -17.23
CA ARG A 214 -13.34 14.89 -15.85
C ARG A 214 -13.58 13.39 -15.69
N ILE A 215 -12.81 12.79 -14.81
CA ILE A 215 -12.93 11.39 -14.44
C ILE A 215 -13.19 11.33 -12.94
N TYR A 216 -14.27 10.68 -12.55
CA TYR A 216 -14.62 10.44 -11.15
C TYR A 216 -14.48 8.95 -10.81
N ALA A 217 -14.37 8.63 -9.53
CA ALA A 217 -14.39 7.26 -9.04
C ALA A 217 -15.51 7.07 -8.05
N CYS A 218 -16.13 5.90 -8.06
CA CYS A 218 -17.12 5.48 -7.08
C CYS A 218 -16.52 4.50 -6.08
N ASP A 219 -16.93 4.60 -4.82
CA ASP A 219 -16.57 3.66 -3.76
C ASP A 219 -17.41 2.37 -3.81
N LYS A 220 -17.28 1.52 -2.79
CA LYS A 220 -18.03 0.26 -2.67
C LYS A 220 -19.54 0.43 -2.55
N ASP A 221 -19.99 1.60 -2.09
CA ASP A 221 -21.41 1.93 -1.96
C ASP A 221 -21.90 2.68 -3.21
N GLY A 222 -21.04 2.81 -4.22
CA GLY A 222 -21.31 3.50 -5.48
C GLY A 222 -21.37 5.02 -5.34
N LYS A 223 -20.86 5.59 -4.24
CA LYS A 223 -20.80 7.04 -4.04
C LYS A 223 -19.48 7.60 -4.57
N LEU A 224 -19.50 8.84 -5.03
CA LEU A 224 -18.28 9.52 -5.47
C LEU A 224 -17.22 9.54 -4.36
N PHE A 225 -15.99 9.19 -4.72
CA PHE A 225 -14.88 9.14 -3.79
C PHE A 225 -14.57 10.55 -3.27
N GLN A 226 -14.64 10.72 -1.94
CA GLN A 226 -14.39 12.00 -1.28
C GLN A 226 -13.02 12.00 -0.59
N THR A 227 -12.30 13.10 -0.76
CA THR A 227 -11.08 13.44 -0.02
C THR A 227 -11.38 14.59 0.95
N LYS A 228 -10.41 14.95 1.80
CA LYS A 228 -10.53 16.14 2.68
C LYS A 228 -10.78 17.44 1.89
N ALA A 229 -10.45 17.47 0.60
CA ALA A 229 -10.63 18.62 -0.29
C ALA A 229 -11.95 18.58 -1.08
N GLY A 230 -12.80 17.56 -0.88
CA GLY A 230 -14.03 17.35 -1.64
C GLY A 230 -13.94 16.13 -2.57
N VAL A 231 -14.80 16.09 -3.59
CA VAL A 231 -14.86 15.00 -4.58
C VAL A 231 -13.53 14.92 -5.33
N PHE A 232 -12.93 13.73 -5.35
CA PHE A 232 -11.71 13.48 -6.11
C PHE A 232 -12.05 13.22 -7.58
N PHE A 233 -11.38 13.94 -8.48
CA PHE A 233 -11.47 13.72 -9.90
C PHE A 233 -10.13 13.98 -10.59
N LEU A 234 -9.95 13.40 -11.77
CA LEU A 234 -8.85 13.73 -12.70
C LEU A 234 -9.41 14.58 -13.84
N SER A 235 -8.69 15.60 -14.28
CA SER A 235 -9.07 16.45 -15.42
C SER A 235 -7.86 16.82 -16.27
N ASN A 236 -8.10 17.10 -17.54
CA ASN A 236 -7.08 17.67 -18.44
C ASN A 236 -7.05 19.21 -18.40
N GLN A 237 -8.04 19.86 -17.78
CA GLN A 237 -8.02 21.28 -17.45
C GLN A 237 -7.35 21.47 -16.08
N ASN A 238 -6.26 22.26 -16.07
CA ASN A 238 -5.56 22.70 -14.85
C ASN A 238 -6.32 23.82 -14.13
#